data_AF-A0A927RTX0-F1
#
_entry.id   AF-A0A927RTX0-F1
#
_cell.length_a   1.000
_cell.length_b   1.000
_cell.length_c   1.000
_cell.angle_alpha   90.00
_cell.angle_beta   90.00
_cell.angle_gamma   90.00
#
_symmetry.space_group_name_H-M   'P 1'
#
loop_
_entity.id
_entity.type
_entity.pdbx_description
1 polymer ?
#
loop_
_entity_poly.entity_id
_entity_poly.type
_entity_poly.pdbx_seq_one_letter_code
_entity_poly.pdbx_strand_id
1 'polypeptide(L)' 'MKIIIKQADGKGFKIIFPTRLLLNPIGARLMAKSVKMNGHSITPEQASVLAKEINRCRKHGGWKMVEVRSAHGEEVDITI' A
#
# COMPACT_ATOMS: atom_id res chain seq x y z
N MET A 1 -6.05 -5.42 -1.29
CA MET A 1 -4.76 -4.80 -1.59
C MET A 1 -3.70 -5.39 -0.69
N LYS A 2 -2.56 -5.77 -1.27
CA LYS A 2 -1.38 -6.23 -0.57
C LYS A 2 -0.17 -5.46 -1.08
N ILE A 3 0.68 -5.04 -0.17
CA ILE A 3 2.02 -4.53 -0.46
C ILE A 3 2.99 -5.60 0.02
N ILE A 4 3.82 -6.11 -0.87
CA ILE A 4 4.87 -7.07 -0.57
C ILE A 4 6.18 -6.36 -0.86
N ILE A 5 7.02 -6.23 0.16
CA ILE A 5 8.37 -5.71 0.01
C ILE A 5 9.34 -6.83 0.40
N LYS A 6 10.20 -7.21 -0.54
CA LYS A 6 11.29 -8.15 -0.32
C LYS A 6 12.61 -7.38 -0.38
N GLN A 7 13.46 -7.60 0.60
CA GLN A 7 14.81 -7.07 0.65
C GLN A 7 15.79 -8.11 0.09
N ALA A 8 16.98 -7.65 -0.30
CA ALA A 8 18.02 -8.49 -0.88
C ALA A 8 18.51 -9.62 0.05
N ASP A 9 18.38 -9.44 1.37
CA ASP A 9 18.78 -10.42 2.38
C ASP A 9 17.69 -11.47 2.67
N GLY A 10 16.61 -11.48 1.88
CA GLY A 10 15.48 -12.39 2.05
C GLY A 10 14.49 -11.97 3.15
N LYS A 11 14.79 -10.91 3.92
CA LYS A 11 13.81 -10.30 4.82
C LYS A 11 12.81 -9.50 4.03
N GLY A 12 11.63 -9.33 4.58
CA GLY A 12 10.59 -8.58 3.91
C GLY A 12 9.40 -8.39 4.82
N PHE A 13 8.47 -7.55 4.38
CA PHE A 13 7.22 -7.39 5.08
C PHE A 13 6.06 -7.36 4.08
N LYS A 14 4.95 -7.89 4.56
CA LYS A 14 3.70 -7.97 3.82
C LYS A 14 2.67 -7.16 4.57
N ILE A 15 2.18 -6.10 3.95
CA ILE A 15 1.06 -5.34 4.49
C ILE A 15 -0.18 -5.72 3.70
N ILE A 16 -1.14 -6.35 4.39
CA ILE A 16 -2.45 -6.67 3.84
C ILE A 16 -3.41 -5.59 4.27
N PHE A 17 -3.96 -4.88 3.29
CA PHE A 17 -5.01 -3.91 3.54
C PHE A 17 -6.34 -4.46 3.02
N PRO A 18 -7.32 -4.69 3.91
CA PRO A 18 -8.69 -4.89 3.49
C PRO A 18 -9.13 -3.60 2.80
N THR A 19 -9.32 -3.66 1.49
CA THR A 19 -9.65 -2.47 0.69
C THR A 19 -10.90 -1.79 1.25
N ARG A 20 -11.92 -2.54 1.69
CA ARG A 20 -13.11 -1.99 2.37
C ARG A 20 -12.80 -1.14 3.61
N LEU A 21 -11.77 -1.48 4.39
CA LEU A 21 -11.40 -0.72 5.58
C LEU A 21 -10.72 0.59 5.21
N LEU A 22 -9.88 0.61 4.17
CA LEU A 22 -9.22 1.82 3.67
C LEU A 22 -10.20 2.88 3.12
N LEU A 23 -11.42 2.48 2.75
CA LEU A 23 -12.41 3.32 2.07
C LEU A 23 -13.23 4.22 3.00
N ASN A 24 -13.03 4.13 4.31
CA ASN A 24 -13.68 5.02 5.28
C ASN A 24 -12.64 5.97 5.91
N PRO A 25 -13.08 7.10 6.50
CA PRO A 25 -12.18 8.06 7.14
C PRO A 25 -11.29 7.46 8.23
N ILE A 26 -11.75 6.38 8.87
CA ILE A 26 -11.02 5.65 9.91
C ILE A 26 -9.83 4.89 9.29
N GLY A 27 -10.03 4.22 8.15
CA GLY A 27 -8.99 3.52 7.40
C GLY A 27 -7.98 4.46 6.78
N ALA A 28 -8.40 5.61 6.28
CA ALA A 28 -7.49 6.66 5.81
C ALA A 28 -6.59 7.16 6.95
N ARG A 29 -7.14 7.34 8.17
CA ARG A 29 -6.34 7.66 9.38
C ARG A 29 -5.39 6.54 9.78
N LEU A 30 -5.82 5.28 9.73
CA LEU A 30 -4.96 4.13 10.03
C LEU A 30 -3.81 4.01 9.02
N MET A 31 -4.08 4.26 7.75
CA MET A 31 -3.07 4.32 6.69
C MET A 31 -2.08 5.45 6.96
N ALA A 32 -2.56 6.67 7.21
CA ALA A 32 -1.69 7.80 7.54
C ALA A 32 -0.83 7.54 8.79
N LYS A 33 -1.40 6.90 9.83
CA LYS A 33 -0.67 6.50 11.03
C LYS A 33 0.40 5.45 10.72
N SER A 34 0.07 4.43 9.92
CA SER A 34 1.01 3.37 9.53
C SER A 34 2.16 3.93 8.68
N VAL A 35 1.87 4.83 7.74
CA VAL A 35 2.90 5.49 6.92
C VAL A 35 3.80 6.37 7.81
N LYS A 36 3.22 7.11 8.77
CA LYS A 36 3.97 7.90 9.76
C LYS A 36 4.89 7.06 10.63
N MET A 37 4.46 5.86 11.03
CA MET A 37 5.30 4.92 11.80
C MET A 37 6.50 4.40 11.00
N ASN A 38 6.45 4.45 9.66
CA ASN A 38 7.54 4.06 8.78
C ASN A 38 8.40 5.27 8.33
N GLY A 39 8.28 6.43 9.00
CA GLY A 39 9.12 7.60 8.71
C GLY A 39 8.63 8.50 7.58
N HIS A 40 7.43 8.24 7.04
CA HIS A 40 6.85 9.01 5.93
C HIS A 40 5.56 9.70 6.37
N SER A 41 5.34 10.95 5.97
CA SER A 41 4.12 11.68 6.31
C SER A 41 3.18 11.78 5.10
N ILE A 42 1.92 11.42 5.28
CA ILE A 42 0.86 11.69 4.32
C ILE A 42 -0.25 12.45 5.04
N THR A 43 -0.80 13.48 4.39
CA THR A 43 -1.94 14.22 4.93
C THR A 43 -3.20 13.35 4.88
N PRO A 44 -4.19 13.57 5.78
CA PRO A 44 -5.48 12.89 5.70
C PRO A 44 -6.17 13.03 4.34
N GLU A 45 -6.01 14.17 3.68
CA GLU A 45 -6.54 14.46 2.35
C GLU A 45 -5.86 13.58 1.29
N GLN A 46 -4.53 13.48 1.30
CA GLN A 46 -3.78 12.57 0.42
C GLN A 46 -4.17 11.10 0.67
N ALA A 47 -4.34 10.71 1.94
CA ALA A 47 -4.80 9.37 2.31
C ALA A 47 -6.20 9.08 1.75
N SER A 48 -7.10 10.07 1.81
CA SER A 48 -8.47 9.96 1.30
C SER A 48 -8.52 9.86 -0.23
N VAL A 49 -7.72 10.65 -0.95
CA VAL A 49 -7.59 10.56 -2.41
C VAL A 49 -7.02 9.19 -2.82
N LEU A 50 -5.97 8.75 -2.15
CA LEU A 50 -5.37 7.43 -2.39
C LEU A 50 -6.37 6.30 -2.13
N ALA A 51 -7.15 6.37 -1.05
CA ALA A 51 -8.22 5.42 -0.78
C ALA A 51 -9.30 5.41 -1.87
N LYS A 52 -9.71 6.58 -2.39
CA LYS A 52 -10.68 6.67 -3.50
C LYS A 52 -10.14 6.03 -4.77
N GLU A 53 -8.88 6.24 -5.12
CA GLU A 53 -8.27 5.61 -6.30
C GLU A 53 -8.13 4.09 -6.12
N ILE A 54 -7.74 3.63 -4.92
CA ILE A 54 -7.76 2.20 -4.59
C ILE A 54 -9.18 1.62 -4.75
N ASN A 55 -10.24 2.36 -4.42
CA ASN A 55 -11.62 1.93 -4.64
C ASN A 55 -11.95 1.73 -6.12
N ARG A 56 -11.56 2.71 -6.95
CA ARG A 56 -11.81 2.69 -8.40
C ARG A 56 -11.18 1.47 -9.04
N CYS A 57 -9.99 1.12 -8.56
CA CYS A 57 -9.24 -0.04 -9.03
C CYS A 57 -9.67 -1.37 -8.39
N ARG A 58 -10.52 -1.37 -7.34
CA ARG A 58 -11.02 -2.60 -6.67
C ARG A 58 -11.72 -3.58 -7.62
N LYS A 59 -12.36 -3.06 -8.69
CA LYS A 59 -13.00 -3.88 -9.74
C LYS A 59 -11.99 -4.73 -10.54
N HIS A 60 -10.70 -4.42 -10.41
CA HIS A 60 -9.57 -5.12 -11.01
C HIS A 60 -8.78 -5.93 -9.99
N GLY A 61 -9.46 -6.55 -9.02
CA GLY A 61 -8.82 -7.35 -7.97
C GLY A 61 -7.81 -8.35 -8.56
N GLY A 62 -6.59 -8.35 -8.02
CA GLY A 62 -5.46 -9.13 -8.53
C GLY A 62 -4.55 -8.38 -9.50
N TRP A 63 -4.87 -7.16 -9.94
CA TRP A 63 -3.98 -6.37 -10.77
C TRP A 63 -2.74 -5.91 -10.00
N LYS A 64 -1.57 -6.13 -10.62
CA LYS A 64 -0.31 -5.54 -10.18
C LYS A 64 -0.31 -4.06 -10.56
N MET A 65 -0.32 -3.19 -9.56
CA MET A 65 -0.22 -1.74 -9.76
C MET A 65 1.23 -1.30 -9.93
N VAL A 66 2.12 -1.91 -9.16
CA VAL A 66 3.54 -1.58 -9.13
C VAL A 66 4.29 -2.89 -8.95
N GLU A 67 5.24 -3.13 -9.84
CA GLU A 67 6.24 -4.18 -9.75
C GLU A 67 7.58 -3.52 -10.04
N VAL A 68 8.36 -3.29 -8.99
CA VAL A 68 9.69 -2.67 -9.10
C VAL A 68 10.70 -3.66 -8.55
N ARG A 69 11.75 -3.91 -9.34
CA ARG A 69 12.87 -4.74 -8.94
C ARG A 69 14.16 -3.94 -9.03
N SER A 70 14.89 -3.81 -7.93
CA SER A 70 16.20 -3.16 -7.95
C SER A 70 17.25 -4.12 -8.52
N ALA A 71 18.33 -3.57 -9.10
CA ALA A 71 19.47 -4.35 -9.57
C ALA A 71 20.15 -5.14 -8.43
N HIS A 72 19.91 -4.75 -7.18
CA HIS A 72 20.43 -5.38 -5.97
C HIS A 72 19.48 -6.42 -5.36
N GLY A 73 18.37 -6.74 -6.04
CA GLY A 73 17.49 -7.85 -5.66
C GLY A 73 16.33 -7.47 -4.73
N GLU A 74 16.12 -6.18 -4.45
CA GLU A 74 14.93 -5.72 -3.73
C GLU A 74 13.71 -5.73 -4.66
N GLU A 75 12.55 -6.07 -4.13
CA GLU A 75 11.31 -6.20 -4.89
C GLU A 75 10.18 -5.49 -4.15
N VAL A 76 9.45 -4.63 -4.85
CA VAL A 76 8.24 -3.97 -4.36
C VAL A 76 7.09 -4.35 -5.27
N ASP A 77 6.16 -5.12 -4.71
CA ASP A 77 4.97 -5.63 -5.39
C ASP A 77 3.72 -5.06 -4.71
N ILE A 78 2.96 -4.25 -5.44
CA ILE A 78 1.67 -3.71 -5.00
C ILE A 78 0.56 -4.34 -5.85
N THR A 79 -0.33 -5.07 -5.20
CA THR A 79 -1.51 -5.68 -5.85
C THR A 79 -2.78 -5.18 -5.18
N ILE A 80 -3.84 -4.90 -5.96
CA ILE A 80 -5.16 -4.52 -5.41
C ILE A 80 -6.02 -5.73 -5.04
#